data_AF-A0A6P6S0Q8-F1
#
_entry.id   AF-A0A6P6S0Q8-F1
#
_cell.length_a   1.000
_cell.length_b   1.000
_cell.length_c   1.000
_cell.angle_alpha   90.00
_cell.angle_beta   90.00
_cell.angle_gamma   90.00
#
_symmetry.space_group_name_H-M   'P 1'
#
loop_
_entity.id
_entity.type
_entity.pdbx_description
1 polymer ?
#
loop_
_entity_poly.entity_id
_entity_poly.type
_entity_poly.pdbx_seq_one_letter_code
_entity_poly.pdbx_strand_id
1 'polypeptide(L)'
;MSLDDVVHPQFTFLLIPQDIDSPVQELQFKGREEDFREQLKTHLNREKINCLNQQRFKEFKQGLKEKSEGKIGDEGLERMVQGTSQNYQIIPLTLPTKANGFKGINAYIDSVGRIKGLPTNARATRICSTDIRGDCFLSCVFDDEENFQRVNCGESTFQELMQNPPDAKGRWSETQAAMQLLQQTGQAKLEAPSKPKCENCGKEEGPLKRCGRCGKSCYCSTECQREDWPLHKRTCCPKPK
;
A
#
# COMPACT_ATOMS: atom_id res chain seq x y z
N MET A 1 -22.48 1.57 -4.78
CA MET A 1 -22.27 0.11 -4.88
C MET A 1 -20.79 -0.13 -4.67
N SER A 2 -20.39 -1.23 -4.01
CA SER A 2 -18.97 -1.58 -3.94
C SER A 2 -18.49 -1.97 -5.34
N LEU A 3 -17.21 -1.73 -5.67
CA LEU A 3 -16.63 -2.25 -6.91
C LEU A 3 -16.71 -3.78 -6.98
N ASP A 4 -16.73 -4.44 -5.82
CA ASP A 4 -16.83 -5.90 -5.70
C ASP A 4 -18.20 -6.46 -6.17
N ASP A 5 -19.26 -5.63 -6.13
CA ASP A 5 -20.61 -6.01 -6.56
C ASP A 5 -20.80 -5.93 -8.08
N VAL A 6 -19.81 -5.42 -8.82
CA VAL A 6 -19.91 -5.23 -10.27
C VAL A 6 -19.88 -6.58 -10.97
N VAL A 7 -20.87 -6.82 -11.83
CA VAL A 7 -20.96 -8.03 -12.66
C VAL A 7 -20.44 -7.71 -14.06
N HIS A 8 -19.43 -8.45 -14.50
CA HIS A 8 -18.84 -8.28 -15.81
C HIS A 8 -19.41 -9.27 -16.83
N PRO A 9 -19.72 -8.81 -18.06
CA PRO A 9 -19.90 -9.71 -19.18
C PRO A 9 -18.58 -10.46 -19.45
N GLN A 10 -18.64 -11.51 -20.27
CA GLN A 10 -17.44 -12.29 -20.58
C GLN A 10 -16.34 -11.39 -21.16
N PHE A 11 -15.16 -11.40 -20.53
CA PHE A 11 -13.99 -10.65 -20.99
C PHE A 11 -12.73 -11.53 -20.99
N THR A 12 -11.75 -11.10 -21.78
CA THR A 12 -10.44 -11.76 -21.90
C THR A 12 -9.38 -11.02 -21.09
N PHE A 13 -8.53 -11.75 -20.41
CA PHE A 13 -7.35 -11.27 -19.68
C PHE A 13 -6.16 -12.19 -19.95
N LEU A 14 -4.95 -11.72 -19.69
CA LEU A 14 -3.74 -12.47 -20.05
C LEU A 14 -3.03 -13.00 -18.81
N LEU A 15 -2.51 -14.22 -18.90
CA LEU A 15 -1.47 -14.74 -18.03
C LEU A 15 -0.14 -14.66 -18.77
N ILE A 16 0.85 -14.03 -18.14
CA ILE A 16 2.25 -14.01 -18.55
C ILE A 16 3.02 -14.93 -17.61
N PRO A 17 3.27 -16.19 -18.01
CA PRO A 17 4.06 -17.10 -17.20
C PRO A 17 5.46 -16.55 -16.91
N GLN A 18 5.99 -16.89 -15.74
CA GLN A 18 7.38 -16.59 -15.39
C GLN A 18 8.39 -17.23 -16.36
N ASP A 19 8.05 -18.42 -16.85
CA ASP A 19 8.86 -19.18 -17.79
C ASP A 19 8.78 -18.55 -19.18
N ILE A 20 9.96 -18.27 -19.77
CA ILE A 20 10.07 -17.60 -21.05
C ILE A 20 9.66 -18.49 -22.23
N ASP A 21 9.83 -19.81 -22.08
CA ASP A 21 9.48 -20.79 -23.10
C ASP A 21 7.97 -21.07 -23.13
N SER A 22 7.28 -20.76 -22.03
CA SER A 22 5.83 -20.83 -21.92
C SER A 22 5.16 -19.60 -22.57
N PRO A 23 4.26 -19.76 -23.56
CA PRO A 23 3.61 -18.64 -24.23
C PRO A 23 2.66 -17.88 -23.29
N VAL A 24 2.37 -16.62 -23.64
CA VAL A 24 1.32 -15.84 -22.98
C VAL A 24 -0.03 -16.52 -23.26
N GLN A 25 -0.86 -16.65 -22.24
CA GLN A 25 -2.14 -17.34 -22.34
C GLN A 25 -3.30 -16.35 -22.24
N GLU A 26 -4.24 -16.45 -23.17
CA GLU A 26 -5.51 -15.73 -23.09
C GLU A 26 -6.51 -16.53 -22.26
N LEU A 27 -6.98 -15.92 -21.18
CA LEU A 27 -7.95 -16.50 -20.26
C LEU A 27 -9.24 -15.70 -20.34
N GLN A 28 -10.36 -16.37 -20.10
CA GLN A 28 -11.68 -15.73 -20.13
C GLN A 28 -12.34 -15.82 -18.76
N PHE A 29 -13.04 -14.76 -18.39
CA PHE A 29 -13.81 -14.71 -17.15
C PHE A 29 -15.18 -14.09 -17.39
N LYS A 30 -16.18 -14.56 -16.64
CA LYS A 30 -17.52 -13.96 -16.53
C LYS A 30 -18.00 -14.11 -15.10
N GLY A 31 -18.68 -13.10 -14.57
CA GLY A 31 -19.16 -13.14 -13.18
C GLY A 31 -18.88 -11.84 -12.44
N ARG A 32 -18.82 -11.91 -11.12
CA ARG A 32 -18.57 -10.74 -10.28
C ARG A 32 -17.09 -10.37 -10.23
N GLU A 33 -16.81 -9.10 -10.00
CA GLU A 33 -15.46 -8.62 -9.78
C GLU A 33 -14.80 -9.28 -8.55
N GLU A 34 -15.55 -9.56 -7.49
CA GLU A 34 -15.04 -10.29 -6.31
C GLU A 34 -14.44 -11.67 -6.69
N ASP A 35 -15.18 -12.43 -7.50
CA ASP A 35 -14.82 -13.77 -7.95
C ASP A 35 -13.58 -13.73 -8.87
N PHE A 36 -13.52 -12.72 -9.74
CA PHE A 36 -12.36 -12.50 -10.61
C PHE A 36 -11.10 -12.23 -9.78
N ARG A 37 -11.20 -11.31 -8.81
CA ARG A 37 -10.09 -10.96 -7.91
C ARG A 37 -9.67 -12.17 -7.08
N GLU A 38 -10.60 -12.99 -6.62
CA GLU A 38 -10.31 -14.24 -5.92
C GLU A 38 -9.61 -15.27 -6.80
N GLN A 39 -9.97 -15.38 -8.09
CA GLN A 39 -9.29 -16.26 -9.04
C GLN A 39 -7.81 -15.87 -9.21
N LEU A 40 -7.53 -14.58 -9.44
CA LEU A 40 -6.15 -14.09 -9.57
C LEU A 40 -5.34 -14.33 -8.29
N LYS A 41 -5.96 -14.04 -7.15
CA LYS A 41 -5.39 -14.29 -5.82
C LYS A 41 -5.05 -15.77 -5.64
N THR A 42 -5.96 -16.66 -6.02
CA THR A 42 -5.78 -18.11 -5.88
C THR A 42 -4.63 -18.61 -6.76
N HIS A 43 -4.50 -18.14 -8.01
CA HIS A 43 -3.39 -18.55 -8.89
C HIS A 43 -2.02 -18.08 -8.37
N LEU A 44 -1.88 -16.79 -8.06
CA LEU A 44 -0.62 -16.22 -7.54
C LEU A 44 -0.25 -16.81 -6.16
N ASN A 45 -1.26 -17.32 -5.43
CA ASN A 45 -1.04 -18.11 -4.21
C ASN A 45 -0.72 -19.58 -4.48
N ARG A 46 -1.28 -20.20 -5.52
CA ARG A 46 -1.04 -21.61 -5.85
C ARG A 46 0.36 -21.85 -6.40
N GLU A 47 0.94 -20.87 -7.09
CA GLU A 47 2.39 -20.84 -7.39
C GLU A 47 3.25 -20.98 -6.11
N LYS A 48 2.74 -20.60 -4.91
CA LYS A 48 3.40 -20.91 -3.63
C LYS A 48 3.45 -22.39 -3.32
N ILE A 49 2.39 -23.12 -3.65
CA ILE A 49 2.21 -24.53 -3.27
C ILE A 49 2.99 -25.44 -4.24
N ASN A 50 3.06 -25.07 -5.52
CA ASN A 50 3.81 -25.84 -6.50
C ASN A 50 5.32 -25.60 -6.47
N CYS A 51 5.82 -24.40 -6.10
CA CYS A 51 7.27 -24.12 -6.04
C CYS A 51 7.91 -24.40 -4.67
N LEU A 52 7.12 -24.39 -3.59
CA LEU A 52 7.59 -24.80 -2.26
C LEU A 52 7.18 -26.25 -2.02
N ASN A 53 8.10 -27.18 -2.30
CA ASN A 53 8.10 -28.45 -1.58
C ASN A 53 7.91 -28.13 -0.09
N GLN A 54 7.05 -28.88 0.59
CA GLN A 54 6.62 -28.68 1.98
C GLN A 54 7.78 -28.36 2.97
N GLN A 55 9.01 -28.77 2.65
CA GLN A 55 10.26 -28.43 3.35
C GLN A 55 10.69 -26.95 3.23
N ARG A 56 10.67 -26.33 2.05
CA ARG A 56 11.08 -24.93 1.89
C ARG A 56 10.11 -23.96 2.56
N PHE A 57 8.83 -24.32 2.65
CA PHE A 57 7.86 -23.54 3.42
C PHE A 57 8.17 -23.58 4.93
N LYS A 58 8.70 -24.70 5.44
CA LYS A 58 9.19 -24.81 6.82
C LYS A 58 10.45 -23.96 7.03
N GLU A 59 11.39 -24.00 6.09
CA GLU A 59 12.60 -23.17 6.12
C GLU A 59 12.28 -21.67 6.02
N PHE A 60 11.32 -21.30 5.17
CA PHE A 60 10.83 -19.92 5.04
C PHE A 60 10.16 -19.42 6.31
N LYS A 61 9.29 -20.25 6.92
CA LYS A 61 8.73 -19.97 8.25
C LYS A 61 9.84 -19.82 9.29
N GLN A 62 10.84 -20.68 9.26
CA GLN A 62 11.94 -20.65 10.23
C GLN A 62 12.79 -19.38 10.07
N GLY A 63 13.13 -18.98 8.84
CA GLY A 63 13.87 -17.74 8.58
C GLY A 63 13.09 -16.46 8.93
N LEU A 64 11.77 -16.47 8.85
CA LEU A 64 10.94 -15.37 9.36
C LEU A 64 10.86 -15.37 10.89
N LYS A 65 10.78 -16.55 11.52
CA LYS A 65 10.78 -16.72 12.97
C LYS A 65 12.08 -16.19 13.58
N GLU A 66 13.21 -16.50 12.96
CA GLU A 66 14.54 -15.97 13.33
C GLU A 66 14.63 -14.45 13.21
N LYS A 67 14.12 -13.87 12.11
CA LYS A 67 14.08 -12.41 11.91
C LYS A 67 13.13 -11.67 12.87
N SER A 68 12.12 -12.35 13.40
CA SER A 68 11.15 -11.81 14.36
C SER A 68 11.57 -11.95 15.84
N GLU A 69 12.82 -12.34 16.11
CA GLU A 69 13.36 -12.59 17.47
C GLU A 69 12.47 -13.53 18.32
N GLY A 70 11.75 -14.45 17.70
CA GLY A 70 10.87 -15.38 18.41
C GLY A 70 9.69 -14.74 19.16
N LYS A 71 9.37 -13.46 18.92
CA LYS A 71 8.25 -12.76 19.57
C LYS A 71 6.87 -13.18 19.03
N ILE A 72 6.85 -13.95 17.94
CA ILE A 72 5.63 -14.35 17.24
C ILE A 72 5.59 -15.89 17.20
N GLY A 73 4.58 -16.48 17.85
CA GLY A 73 4.36 -17.93 17.84
C GLY A 73 4.02 -18.46 16.44
N ASP A 74 4.15 -19.77 16.21
CA ASP A 74 3.95 -20.38 14.88
C ASP A 74 2.57 -20.07 14.26
N GLU A 75 1.51 -19.99 15.07
CA GLU A 75 0.18 -19.55 14.63
C GLU A 75 0.11 -18.06 14.27
N GLY A 76 0.82 -17.20 15.03
CA GLY A 76 0.91 -15.78 14.75
C GLY A 76 1.73 -15.49 13.48
N LEU A 77 2.74 -16.31 13.23
CA LEU A 77 3.55 -16.26 12.03
C LEU A 77 2.78 -16.85 10.84
N GLU A 78 2.00 -17.92 11.02
CA GLU A 78 1.07 -18.39 10.00
C GLU A 78 0.02 -17.35 9.66
N ARG A 79 -0.54 -16.65 10.66
CA ARG A 79 -1.47 -15.54 10.45
C ARG A 79 -0.81 -14.33 9.79
N MET A 80 0.44 -14.03 10.09
CA MET A 80 1.20 -12.97 9.42
C MET A 80 1.56 -13.35 7.99
N VAL A 81 2.04 -14.57 7.78
CA VAL A 81 2.31 -15.11 6.45
C VAL A 81 1.02 -15.11 5.68
N GLN A 82 -0.09 -15.62 6.20
CA GLN A 82 -1.42 -15.58 5.56
C GLN A 82 -1.92 -14.14 5.36
N GLY A 83 -1.74 -13.23 6.32
CA GLY A 83 -2.22 -11.84 6.27
C GLY A 83 -1.44 -10.94 5.31
N THR A 84 -0.14 -11.18 5.13
CA THR A 84 0.71 -10.51 4.12
C THR A 84 0.70 -11.24 2.78
N SER A 85 0.41 -12.55 2.78
CA SER A 85 0.32 -13.42 1.61
C SER A 85 -0.92 -13.24 0.76
N GLN A 86 -1.96 -12.65 1.32
CA GLN A 86 -3.29 -12.76 0.72
C GLN A 86 -3.58 -11.74 -0.37
N ASN A 87 -2.69 -10.77 -0.61
CA ASN A 87 -2.96 -9.69 -1.54
C ASN A 87 -1.90 -9.69 -2.64
N TYR A 88 -2.34 -9.83 -3.88
CA TYR A 88 -1.53 -9.45 -5.04
C TYR A 88 -1.34 -7.92 -5.03
N GLN A 89 -0.28 -7.44 -5.67
CA GLN A 89 -0.09 -6.03 -5.93
C GLN A 89 -0.62 -5.70 -7.34
N ILE A 90 -1.33 -4.58 -7.46
CA ILE A 90 -1.75 -4.04 -8.76
C ILE A 90 -0.74 -2.96 -9.17
N ILE A 91 -0.21 -3.07 -10.39
CA ILE A 91 0.60 -2.03 -11.03
C ILE A 91 -0.23 -1.47 -12.19
N PRO A 92 -0.69 -0.20 -12.11
CA PRO A 92 -1.34 0.45 -13.24
C PRO A 92 -0.29 0.74 -14.31
N LEU A 93 -0.42 0.11 -15.46
CA LEU A 93 0.44 0.33 -16.63
C LEU A 93 -0.06 1.54 -17.44
N THR A 94 -1.37 1.71 -17.50
CA THR A 94 -2.03 2.83 -18.18
C THR A 94 -3.26 3.21 -17.37
N LEU A 95 -3.41 4.51 -17.11
CA LEU A 95 -4.57 5.04 -16.39
C LEU A 95 -5.75 5.26 -17.35
N PRO A 96 -6.99 4.99 -16.93
CA PRO A 96 -8.16 5.37 -17.71
C PRO A 96 -8.26 6.90 -17.73
N THR A 97 -8.11 7.50 -18.91
CA THR A 97 -8.16 8.96 -19.09
C THR A 97 -9.02 9.31 -20.29
N LYS A 98 -9.50 10.55 -20.38
CA LYS A 98 -10.23 11.02 -21.57
C LYS A 98 -9.45 10.82 -22.89
N ALA A 99 -8.12 10.93 -22.83
CA ALA A 99 -7.25 10.81 -23.99
C ALA A 99 -7.20 9.38 -24.59
N ASN A 100 -7.39 8.34 -23.77
CA ASN A 100 -7.41 6.95 -24.21
C ASN A 100 -8.82 6.32 -24.18
N GLY A 101 -9.86 7.16 -24.14
CA GLY A 101 -11.25 6.72 -24.10
C GLY A 101 -11.58 5.96 -22.82
N PHE A 102 -11.02 6.40 -21.69
CA PHE A 102 -11.23 5.83 -20.35
C PHE A 102 -10.76 4.38 -20.21
N LYS A 103 -9.82 3.93 -21.04
CA LYS A 103 -9.27 2.57 -20.99
C LYS A 103 -7.98 2.54 -20.18
N GLY A 104 -7.95 1.70 -19.16
CA GLY A 104 -6.79 1.44 -18.33
C GLY A 104 -6.26 0.01 -18.52
N ILE A 105 -4.99 -0.20 -18.19
CA ILE A 105 -4.36 -1.51 -18.20
C ILE A 105 -3.69 -1.72 -16.84
N ASN A 106 -4.03 -2.83 -16.19
CA ASN A 106 -3.53 -3.19 -14.88
C ASN A 106 -2.76 -4.51 -14.94
N ALA A 107 -1.56 -4.52 -14.36
CA ALA A 107 -0.79 -5.72 -14.11
C ALA A 107 -0.97 -6.19 -12.67
N TYR A 108 -1.27 -7.48 -12.50
CA TYR A 108 -1.46 -8.12 -11.20
C TYR A 108 -0.27 -9.04 -10.96
N ILE A 109 0.45 -8.78 -9.88
CA ILE A 109 1.69 -9.45 -9.56
C ILE A 109 1.65 -9.93 -8.11
N ASP A 110 2.50 -10.90 -7.81
CA ASP A 110 2.67 -11.37 -6.45
C ASP A 110 3.48 -10.35 -5.60
N SER A 111 2.83 -9.75 -4.60
CA SER A 111 3.40 -8.71 -3.73
C SER A 111 4.62 -9.18 -2.92
N VAL A 112 4.77 -10.49 -2.74
CA VAL A 112 5.85 -11.12 -1.99
C VAL A 112 6.74 -12.02 -2.86
N GLY A 113 6.69 -11.88 -4.19
CA GLY A 113 7.45 -12.74 -5.11
C GLY A 113 8.97 -12.70 -4.87
N ARG A 114 9.52 -11.55 -4.48
CA ARG A 114 10.93 -11.42 -4.06
C ARG A 114 11.25 -12.22 -2.81
N ILE A 115 10.35 -12.19 -1.84
CA ILE A 115 10.49 -12.90 -0.57
C ILE A 115 10.42 -14.42 -0.78
N LYS A 116 9.62 -14.87 -1.75
CA LYS A 116 9.51 -16.28 -2.15
C LYS A 116 10.70 -16.80 -2.97
N GLY A 117 11.59 -15.92 -3.44
CA GLY A 117 12.66 -16.29 -4.36
C GLY A 117 12.15 -16.82 -5.70
N LEU A 118 10.98 -16.36 -6.16
CA LEU A 118 10.48 -16.72 -7.49
C LEU A 118 11.44 -16.18 -8.57
N PRO A 119 11.60 -16.90 -9.70
CA PRO A 119 12.44 -16.44 -10.78
C PRO A 119 11.91 -15.12 -11.37
N THR A 120 12.81 -14.35 -11.98
CA THR A 120 12.45 -13.10 -12.66
C THR A 120 11.62 -13.42 -13.90
N ASN A 121 10.46 -12.78 -14.00
CA ASN A 121 9.67 -12.79 -15.21
C ASN A 121 10.15 -11.65 -16.11
N ALA A 122 11.00 -11.95 -17.09
CA ALA A 122 11.61 -10.94 -17.94
C ALA A 122 10.58 -10.16 -18.77
N ARG A 123 9.51 -10.83 -19.23
CA ARG A 123 8.41 -10.22 -20.00
C ARG A 123 7.61 -9.25 -19.14
N ALA A 124 7.17 -9.69 -17.97
CA ALA A 124 6.44 -8.83 -17.03
C ALA A 124 7.31 -7.69 -16.51
N THR A 125 8.60 -7.95 -16.25
CA THR A 125 9.57 -6.92 -15.84
C THR A 125 9.72 -5.82 -16.88
N ARG A 126 9.77 -6.19 -18.16
CA ARG A 126 9.84 -5.23 -19.27
C ARG A 126 8.59 -4.36 -19.34
N ILE A 127 7.40 -4.97 -19.32
CA ILE A 127 6.12 -4.24 -19.42
C ILE A 127 5.88 -3.36 -18.20
N CYS A 128 6.21 -3.86 -17.01
CA CYS A 128 5.99 -3.13 -15.77
C CYS A 128 7.09 -2.09 -15.51
N SER A 129 8.20 -2.10 -16.26
CA SER A 129 9.37 -1.24 -16.02
C SER A 129 9.90 -1.32 -14.58
N THR A 130 9.72 -2.48 -13.93
CA THR A 130 10.16 -2.78 -12.56
C THR A 130 10.39 -4.28 -12.43
N ASP A 131 11.26 -4.71 -11.51
CA ASP A 131 11.58 -6.13 -11.30
C ASP A 131 10.38 -6.92 -10.77
N ILE A 132 9.81 -7.77 -11.64
CA ILE A 132 8.67 -8.66 -11.36
C ILE A 132 9.16 -10.10 -11.20
N ARG A 133 8.67 -10.76 -10.16
CA ARG A 133 8.98 -12.16 -9.84
C ARG A 133 7.72 -13.01 -9.93
N GLY A 134 7.83 -14.17 -10.57
CA GLY A 134 6.70 -15.08 -10.78
C GLY A 134 5.76 -14.67 -11.92
N ASP A 135 4.62 -15.34 -11.97
CA ASP A 135 3.57 -15.06 -12.95
C ASP A 135 2.99 -13.65 -12.78
N CYS A 136 2.53 -13.09 -13.90
CA CYS A 136 1.86 -11.81 -13.94
C CYS A 136 0.58 -11.91 -14.77
N PHE A 137 -0.52 -11.33 -14.27
CA PHE A 137 -1.73 -11.20 -15.07
C PHE A 137 -1.89 -9.79 -15.61
N LEU A 138 -2.39 -9.65 -16.84
CA LEU A 138 -2.81 -8.36 -17.41
C LEU A 138 -4.32 -8.34 -17.61
N SER A 139 -4.97 -7.30 -17.12
CA SER A 139 -6.40 -7.05 -17.36
C SER A 139 -6.61 -5.60 -17.77
N CYS A 140 -7.48 -5.40 -18.76
CA CYS A 140 -7.90 -4.07 -19.18
C CYS A 140 -9.21 -3.69 -18.49
N VAL A 141 -9.34 -2.40 -18.21
CA VAL A 141 -10.53 -1.79 -17.61
C VAL A 141 -11.02 -0.64 -18.45
N PHE A 142 -12.31 -0.38 -18.39
CA PHE A 142 -12.91 0.89 -18.75
C PHE A 142 -13.48 1.51 -17.48
N ASP A 143 -13.13 2.78 -17.23
CA ASP A 143 -13.54 3.52 -16.04
C ASP A 143 -13.67 5.01 -16.37
N ASP A 144 -14.91 5.47 -16.53
CA ASP A 144 -15.26 6.87 -16.80
C ASP A 144 -15.77 7.62 -15.56
N GLU A 145 -15.44 7.14 -14.35
CA GLU A 145 -15.93 7.59 -13.04
C GLU A 145 -17.39 7.19 -12.73
N GLU A 146 -18.21 6.92 -13.74
CA GLU A 146 -19.61 6.49 -13.57
C GLU A 146 -19.77 4.97 -13.78
N ASN A 147 -19.03 4.42 -14.74
CA ASN A 147 -19.12 3.04 -15.22
C ASN A 147 -17.76 2.37 -15.13
N PHE A 148 -17.66 1.39 -14.25
CA PHE A 148 -16.51 0.49 -14.17
C PHE A 148 -16.82 -0.84 -14.84
N GLN A 149 -16.00 -1.26 -15.81
CA GLN A 149 -16.11 -2.58 -16.43
C GLN A 149 -14.76 -3.15 -16.87
N ARG A 150 -14.62 -4.47 -16.79
CA ARG A 150 -13.53 -5.21 -17.40
C ARG A 150 -13.74 -5.29 -18.90
N VAL A 151 -12.68 -5.04 -19.67
CA VAL A 151 -12.71 -5.11 -21.14
C VAL A 151 -11.65 -6.08 -21.66
N ASN A 152 -11.84 -6.55 -22.88
CA ASN A 152 -10.95 -7.54 -23.48
C ASN A 152 -9.51 -7.02 -23.55
N CYS A 153 -8.60 -7.80 -22.97
CA CYS A 153 -7.15 -7.66 -23.05
C CYS A 153 -6.62 -8.88 -23.80
N GLY A 154 -6.25 -8.68 -25.07
CA GLY A 154 -5.76 -9.74 -25.95
C GLY A 154 -4.26 -9.62 -26.20
N GLU A 155 -3.71 -10.56 -26.96
CA GLU A 155 -2.28 -10.61 -27.29
C GLU A 155 -1.78 -9.31 -27.95
N SER A 156 -2.61 -8.62 -28.73
CA SER A 156 -2.26 -7.33 -29.34
C SER A 156 -1.86 -6.28 -28.29
N THR A 157 -2.58 -6.21 -27.18
CA THR A 157 -2.25 -5.32 -26.05
C THR A 157 -0.90 -5.69 -25.44
N PHE A 158 -0.63 -6.99 -25.28
CA PHE A 158 0.67 -7.45 -24.78
C PHE A 158 1.83 -7.08 -25.72
N GLN A 159 1.65 -7.27 -27.03
CA GLN A 159 2.66 -6.91 -28.03
C GLN A 159 2.94 -5.41 -28.04
N GLU A 160 1.90 -4.58 -27.95
CA GLU A 160 2.04 -3.11 -27.85
C GLU A 160 2.85 -2.71 -26.61
N LEU A 161 2.55 -3.29 -25.44
CA LEU A 161 3.28 -3.04 -24.20
C LEU A 161 4.73 -3.52 -24.25
N MET A 162 5.02 -4.60 -24.97
CA MET A 162 6.39 -5.09 -25.16
C MET A 162 7.21 -4.18 -26.08
N GLN A 163 6.57 -3.58 -27.08
CA GLN A 163 7.20 -2.62 -27.99
C GLN A 163 7.41 -1.27 -27.30
N ASN A 164 6.39 -0.77 -26.59
CA ASN A 164 6.37 0.55 -25.95
C ASN A 164 6.03 0.41 -24.46
N PRO A 165 6.96 -0.07 -23.62
CA PRO A 165 6.70 -0.25 -22.21
C PRO A 165 6.47 1.11 -21.52
N PRO A 166 5.39 1.26 -20.72
CA PRO A 166 5.12 2.50 -20.02
C PRO A 166 6.23 2.82 -19.01
N ASP A 167 6.53 4.11 -18.80
CA ASP A 167 7.49 4.54 -17.77
C ASP A 167 6.96 4.16 -16.37
N ALA A 168 7.86 3.77 -15.47
CA ALA A 168 7.56 3.54 -14.06
C ALA A 168 7.47 4.85 -13.26
N LYS A 169 8.03 5.95 -13.77
CA LYS A 169 8.03 7.26 -13.10
C LYS A 169 6.61 7.78 -12.91
N GLY A 170 6.28 8.11 -11.65
CA GLY A 170 4.98 8.69 -11.28
C GLY A 170 3.84 7.68 -11.07
N ARG A 171 4.10 6.36 -11.14
CA ARG A 171 3.10 5.36 -10.78
C ARG A 171 2.82 5.42 -9.28
N TRP A 172 1.56 5.60 -8.91
CA TRP A 172 1.11 5.60 -7.52
C TRP A 172 1.42 4.23 -6.90
N SER A 173 2.31 4.23 -5.91
CA SER A 173 2.61 3.07 -5.08
C SER A 173 1.80 3.20 -3.80
N GLU A 174 0.99 2.19 -3.47
CA GLU A 174 0.33 2.09 -2.16
C GLU A 174 1.33 2.29 -1.01
N THR A 175 2.58 1.85 -1.19
CA THR A 175 3.66 2.05 -0.22
C THR A 175 4.11 3.51 -0.13
N GLN A 176 4.20 4.24 -1.25
CA GLN A 176 4.54 5.67 -1.26
C GLN A 176 3.39 6.53 -0.74
N ALA A 177 2.15 6.19 -1.09
CA ALA A 177 0.96 6.85 -0.59
C ALA A 177 0.74 6.59 0.90
N ALA A 178 0.93 5.34 1.35
CA ALA A 178 0.93 5.00 2.77
C ALA A 178 2.10 5.66 3.51
N MET A 179 3.30 5.75 2.93
CA MET A 179 4.40 6.54 3.50
C MET A 179 4.10 8.04 3.54
N GLN A 180 3.43 8.61 2.54
CA GLN A 180 2.99 10.01 2.54
C GLN A 180 1.90 10.26 3.58
N LEU A 181 0.95 9.34 3.71
CA LEU A 181 -0.08 9.37 4.77
C LEU A 181 0.54 9.18 6.15
N LEU A 182 1.53 8.30 6.31
CA LEU A 182 2.32 8.13 7.54
C LEU A 182 3.22 9.34 7.82
N GLN A 183 3.71 10.05 6.80
CA GLN A 183 4.40 11.33 6.96
C GLN A 183 3.42 12.46 7.32
N GLN A 184 2.17 12.41 6.83
CA GLN A 184 1.13 13.38 7.18
C GLN A 184 0.56 13.12 8.59
N THR A 185 0.49 11.87 9.03
CA THR A 185 0.05 11.47 10.38
C THR A 185 1.20 11.41 11.39
N GLY A 186 2.44 11.26 10.92
CA GLY A 186 3.68 11.25 11.69
C GLY A 186 4.34 12.62 11.84
N GLN A 187 3.76 13.68 11.26
CA GLN A 187 4.10 15.06 11.60
C GLN A 187 3.38 15.52 12.89
N ALA A 188 3.52 14.73 13.97
CA ALA A 188 3.71 15.34 15.27
C ALA A 188 5.12 15.93 15.27
N LYS A 189 5.21 17.14 14.71
CA LYS A 189 6.39 17.97 14.59
C LYS A 189 7.12 18.01 15.94
N LEU A 190 8.27 17.34 16.04
CA LEU A 190 9.29 17.68 17.02
C LEU A 190 9.86 19.04 16.59
N GLU A 191 9.15 20.12 16.95
CA GLU A 191 9.70 21.46 16.83
C GLU A 191 10.82 21.61 17.87
N ALA A 192 11.98 22.06 17.38
CA ALA A 192 12.99 22.73 18.18
C ALA A 192 12.32 23.81 19.07
N PRO A 193 12.86 24.11 20.27
CA PRO A 193 12.13 24.85 21.29
C PRO A 193 11.74 26.25 20.80
N SER A 194 10.46 26.41 20.44
CA SER A 194 9.84 27.71 20.22
C SER A 194 9.98 28.53 21.50
N LYS A 195 10.31 29.82 21.36
CA LYS A 195 10.41 30.75 22.50
C LYS A 195 9.17 30.63 23.39
N PRO A 196 9.31 30.64 24.73
CA PRO A 196 8.14 30.60 25.59
C PRO A 196 7.26 31.81 25.25
N LYS A 197 5.94 31.58 25.17
CA LYS A 197 4.92 32.61 24.93
C LYS A 197 3.85 32.57 26.00
N CYS A 198 3.13 33.67 26.17
CA CYS A 198 2.00 33.72 27.09
C CYS A 198 0.86 32.84 26.60
N GLU A 199 0.38 31.89 27.41
CA GLU A 199 -0.71 30.97 27.04
C GLU A 199 -2.07 31.69 26.91
N ASN A 200 -2.27 32.81 27.61
CA ASN A 200 -3.51 33.58 27.53
C ASN A 200 -3.56 34.54 26.34
N CYS A 201 -2.55 35.41 26.20
CA CYS A 201 -2.57 36.50 25.23
C CYS A 201 -1.61 36.32 24.04
N GLY A 202 -0.86 35.23 24.00
CA GLY A 202 0.03 34.88 22.89
C GLY A 202 1.31 35.71 22.76
N LYS A 203 1.54 36.70 23.63
CA LYS A 203 2.74 37.56 23.56
C LYS A 203 4.02 36.76 23.81
N GLU A 204 5.01 36.95 22.93
CA GLU A 204 6.33 36.29 22.97
C GLU A 204 7.44 37.19 23.55
N GLU A 205 7.09 38.45 23.88
CA GLU A 205 8.04 39.46 24.34
C GLU A 205 7.90 39.75 25.85
N GLY A 206 9.04 39.82 26.54
CA GLY A 206 9.14 40.18 27.97
C GLY A 206 9.42 39.00 28.92
N PRO A 207 9.69 39.26 30.21
CA PRO A 207 9.97 38.22 31.19
C PRO A 207 8.70 37.41 31.50
N LEU A 208 8.59 36.21 30.93
CA LEU A 208 7.46 35.31 31.19
C LEU A 208 7.62 34.59 32.52
N LYS A 209 6.54 34.59 33.29
CA LYS A 209 6.42 33.86 34.57
C LYS A 209 5.81 32.50 34.31
N ARG A 210 6.45 31.45 34.82
CA ARG A 210 5.93 30.08 34.76
C ARG A 210 4.91 29.85 35.86
N CYS A 211 3.91 29.01 35.60
CA CYS A 211 2.95 28.59 36.62
C CYS A 211 3.68 27.99 37.84
N GLY A 212 3.45 28.51 39.04
CA GLY A 212 4.10 28.02 40.26
C GLY A 212 3.81 26.54 40.59
N ARG A 213 2.65 26.03 40.16
CA ARG A 213 2.20 24.66 40.44
C ARG A 213 2.80 23.61 39.49
N CYS A 214 2.69 23.83 38.18
CA CYS A 214 3.14 22.88 37.17
C CYS A 214 4.47 23.26 36.50
N GLY A 215 4.78 24.56 36.44
CA GLY A 215 5.89 25.15 35.70
C GLY A 215 5.96 24.85 34.20
N LYS A 216 4.88 24.33 33.63
CA LYS A 216 4.77 24.01 32.20
C LYS A 216 4.26 25.20 31.39
N SER A 217 3.20 25.86 31.85
CA SER A 217 2.60 27.04 31.19
C SER A 217 3.30 28.35 31.59
N CYS A 218 3.41 29.28 30.65
CA CYS A 218 4.08 30.58 30.80
C CYS A 218 3.08 31.73 30.58
N TYR A 219 3.25 32.83 31.33
CA TYR A 219 2.37 34.00 31.27
C TYR A 219 3.17 35.30 31.37
N CYS A 220 2.77 36.33 30.62
CA CYS A 220 3.40 37.65 30.69
C CYS A 220 3.08 38.41 31.97
N SER A 221 1.97 38.07 32.65
CA SER A 221 1.58 38.71 33.91
C SER A 221 0.72 37.78 34.78
N THR A 222 0.54 38.16 36.05
CA THR A 222 -0.34 37.45 37.00
C THR A 222 -1.80 37.51 36.58
N GLU A 223 -2.20 38.57 35.90
CA GLU A 223 -3.54 38.78 35.36
C GLU A 223 -3.82 37.77 34.25
N CYS A 224 -2.90 37.62 33.30
CA CYS A 224 -3.00 36.61 32.25
C CYS A 224 -3.09 35.17 32.78
N GLN A 225 -2.37 34.86 33.87
CA GLN A 225 -2.49 33.56 34.51
C GLN A 225 -3.87 33.34 35.16
N ARG A 226 -4.46 34.38 35.76
CA ARG A 226 -5.79 34.30 36.40
C ARG A 226 -6.91 34.15 35.38
N GLU A 227 -6.80 34.85 34.26
CA GLU A 227 -7.78 34.77 33.16
C GLU A 227 -7.77 33.38 32.49
N ASP A 228 -6.59 32.79 32.29
CA ASP A 228 -6.47 31.44 31.72
C ASP A 228 -6.76 30.32 32.74
N TRP A 229 -6.82 30.64 34.05
CA TRP A 229 -7.03 29.64 35.10
C TRP A 229 -8.23 28.69 34.90
N PRO A 230 -9.42 29.13 34.42
CA PRO A 230 -10.54 28.24 34.16
C PRO A 230 -10.25 27.13 33.13
N LEU A 231 -9.36 27.39 32.16
CA LEU A 231 -8.91 26.44 31.15
C LEU A 231 -7.69 25.67 31.65
N HIS A 232 -6.64 26.38 32.09
CA HIS A 232 -5.40 25.78 32.57
C HIS A 232 -5.59 24.81 33.72
N LYS A 233 -6.53 25.06 34.66
CA LYS A 233 -6.76 24.16 35.80
C LYS A 233 -7.12 22.72 35.39
N ARG A 234 -7.64 22.52 34.18
CA ARG A 234 -7.99 21.20 33.63
C ARG A 234 -6.76 20.37 33.25
N THR A 235 -5.64 21.04 32.94
CA THR A 235 -4.39 20.42 32.49
C THR A 235 -3.21 20.70 33.43
N CYS A 236 -3.44 21.45 34.52
CA CYS A 236 -2.42 21.83 35.49
C CYS A 236 -2.10 20.68 36.48
N CYS A 237 -0.97 20.00 36.26
CA CYS A 237 -0.45 18.96 37.17
C CYS A 237 0.73 19.46 38.01
N PRO A 238 0.84 19.09 39.31
CA PRO A 238 1.99 19.43 40.14
C PRO A 238 3.31 18.93 39.53
N LYS A 239 4.40 19.68 39.73
CA LYS A 239 5.74 19.19 39.36
C LYS A 239 6.07 17.93 40.18
N PRO A 240 6.70 16.91 39.55
CA PRO A 240 7.31 15.83 40.33
C PRO A 240 8.37 16.43 41.26
N LYS A 241 8.43 15.93 42.51
CA LYS A 241 9.46 16.31 43.49
C LYS A 241 10.82 15.74 43.11
#